data_AF-A0A9E5U445-F1
#
_entry.id   AF-A0A9E5U445-F1
#
_cell.length_a   1.000
_cell.length_b   1.000
_cell.length_c   1.000
_cell.angle_alpha   90.00
_cell.angle_beta   90.00
_cell.angle_gamma   90.00
#
_symmetry.space_group_name_H-M   'P 1'
#
loop_
_entity.id
_entity.type
_entity.pdbx_description
1 polymer ?
#
loop_
_entity_poly.entity_id
_entity_poly.type
_entity_poly.pdbx_seq_one_letter_code
_entity_poly.pdbx_strand_id
1 'polypeptide(L)'
;MPTREPRVIPVYLIPKDLSFDLRRLRLNVQALEDVRQWYSAALAGPTFESDPFIVHHSRHTFEEFAAHDFQDWWPLLQDEFRDRDLAWNDSADFKLLFLAQGAGGWAGADSENGGIDSVADAAKLPKGEYGGLVVIGDSSVSGILAGVCPMDGVESGTIWWCNWNTYRGTIAHELGHTWGIPHPDAFKPPGPDGRPARWDCAIDGNTVMQCHRNFPYDSLLTYEAAHFRSLRFFQGTADRQYHLLSDMLPSAIEGEVRLHRLSAATDHSGGVVWVDDPGQGSATGFSWAVVVTAGGRVEWRLPEGCATVVADVGRERGAEGDGAVEVVAGGSPLAVMPVATGWPRELVVRYCGAKTLELRSTGESTFRAVFGNARLYRTRGREPEIR
;
A
#
# COMPACT_ATOMS: atom_id res chain seq x y z
N MET A 1 11.61 13.21 24.86
CA MET A 1 12.67 12.28 24.40
C MET A 1 12.87 12.55 22.92
N PRO A 2 14.10 12.54 22.36
CA PRO A 2 14.27 12.63 20.92
C PRO A 2 13.50 11.48 20.25
N THR A 3 12.62 11.81 19.32
CA THR A 3 11.86 10.82 18.54
C THR A 3 12.85 10.03 17.70
N ARG A 4 12.90 8.71 17.90
CA ARG A 4 13.75 7.83 17.09
C ARG A 4 13.23 7.83 15.66
N GLU A 5 14.12 7.67 14.68
CA GLU A 5 13.70 7.60 13.28
C GLU A 5 12.81 6.36 13.05
N PRO A 6 11.82 6.46 12.14
CA PRO A 6 10.96 5.33 11.82
C PRO A 6 11.72 4.16 11.22
N ARG A 7 11.46 2.95 11.72
CA ARG A 7 12.27 1.76 11.40
C ARG A 7 11.46 0.46 11.39
N VAL A 8 11.99 -0.54 10.70
CA VAL A 8 11.50 -1.93 10.77
C VAL A 8 12.24 -2.66 11.89
N ILE A 9 11.51 -3.27 12.81
CA ILE A 9 12.04 -4.12 13.88
C ILE A 9 11.78 -5.58 13.51
N PRO A 10 12.79 -6.30 13.01
CA PRO A 10 12.65 -7.70 12.69
C PRO A 10 12.79 -8.57 13.95
N VAL A 11 11.86 -9.51 14.11
CA VAL A 11 11.83 -10.50 15.18
C VAL A 11 11.93 -11.89 14.56
N TYR A 12 13.02 -12.59 14.87
CA TYR A 12 13.12 -14.01 14.57
C TYR A 12 12.46 -14.80 15.69
N LEU A 13 11.29 -15.37 15.39
CA LEU A 13 10.44 -16.03 16.35
C LEU A 13 10.68 -17.54 16.32
N ILE A 14 11.07 -18.10 17.46
CA ILE A 14 11.36 -19.53 17.60
C ILE A 14 10.28 -20.15 18.48
N PRO A 15 9.44 -21.05 17.97
CA PRO A 15 8.47 -21.76 18.79
C PRO A 15 9.13 -22.50 19.96
N LYS A 16 8.43 -22.62 21.10
CA LYS A 16 9.00 -23.16 22.36
C LYS A 16 9.56 -24.58 22.26
N ASP A 17 9.05 -25.35 21.31
CA ASP A 17 9.35 -26.75 21.05
C ASP A 17 10.39 -26.94 19.93
N LEU A 18 10.91 -25.84 19.37
CA LEU A 18 12.01 -25.85 18.41
C LEU A 18 13.30 -25.28 19.00
N SER A 19 14.43 -25.79 18.50
CA SER A 19 15.76 -25.27 18.83
C SER A 19 16.17 -24.15 17.87
N PHE A 20 16.89 -23.15 18.38
CA PHE A 20 17.46 -22.07 17.57
C PHE A 20 18.43 -22.62 16.51
N ASP A 21 18.29 -22.19 15.26
CA ASP A 21 19.25 -22.46 14.19
C ASP A 21 19.84 -21.14 13.63
N LEU A 22 21.11 -20.90 13.93
CA LEU A 22 21.84 -19.72 13.46
C LEU A 22 21.86 -19.58 11.93
N ARG A 23 21.82 -20.70 11.18
CA ARG A 23 21.84 -20.67 9.71
C ARG A 23 20.55 -20.07 9.17
N ARG A 24 19.41 -20.37 9.80
CA ARG A 24 18.10 -19.78 9.45
C ARG A 24 18.09 -18.28 9.71
N LEU A 25 18.56 -17.85 10.88
CA LEU A 25 18.68 -16.43 11.19
C LEU A 25 19.55 -15.70 10.16
N ARG A 26 20.68 -16.28 9.75
CA ARG A 26 21.56 -15.69 8.72
C ARG A 26 20.84 -15.51 7.38
N LEU A 27 20.07 -16.49 6.95
CA LEU A 27 19.25 -16.36 5.74
C LEU A 27 18.18 -15.28 5.92
N ASN A 28 17.47 -15.24 7.04
CA ASN A 28 16.48 -14.18 7.30
C ASN A 28 17.08 -12.77 7.31
N VAL A 29 18.27 -12.60 7.88
CA VAL A 29 19.04 -11.34 7.83
C VAL A 29 19.38 -10.99 6.37
N GLN A 30 19.86 -11.95 5.60
CA GLN A 30 20.17 -11.74 4.18
C GLN A 30 18.92 -11.37 3.37
N ALA A 31 17.80 -12.05 3.59
CA ALA A 31 16.54 -11.79 2.89
C ALA A 31 16.06 -10.35 3.12
N LEU A 32 16.09 -9.88 4.38
CA LEU A 32 15.68 -8.51 4.70
C LEU A 32 16.63 -7.48 4.07
N GLU A 33 17.93 -7.73 4.07
CA GLU A 33 18.91 -6.85 3.45
C GLU A 33 18.73 -6.80 1.92
N ASP A 34 18.50 -7.94 1.27
CA ASP A 34 18.17 -8.00 -0.16
C ASP A 34 16.91 -7.17 -0.49
N VAL A 35 15.87 -7.25 0.36
CA VAL A 35 14.64 -6.46 0.21
C VAL A 35 14.92 -4.96 0.39
N ARG A 36 15.72 -4.57 1.38
CA ARG A 36 16.13 -3.17 1.58
C ARG A 36 16.85 -2.62 0.35
N GLN A 37 17.80 -3.37 -0.18
CA GLN A 37 18.55 -3.00 -1.39
C GLN A 37 17.64 -2.90 -2.61
N TRP A 38 16.71 -3.85 -2.77
CA TRP A 38 15.73 -3.82 -3.85
C TRP A 38 14.84 -2.56 -3.78
N TYR A 39 14.31 -2.21 -2.60
CA TYR A 39 13.53 -0.97 -2.44
C TYR A 39 14.37 0.28 -2.76
N SER A 40 15.63 0.33 -2.31
CA SER A 40 16.53 1.43 -2.63
C SER A 40 16.72 1.59 -4.14
N ALA A 41 16.92 0.47 -4.85
CA ALA A 41 17.06 0.44 -6.31
C ALA A 41 15.76 0.82 -7.03
N ALA A 42 14.63 0.23 -6.64
CA ALA A 42 13.31 0.49 -7.22
C ALA A 42 12.88 1.96 -7.04
N LEU A 43 13.25 2.58 -5.92
CA LEU A 43 12.96 3.98 -5.64
C LEU A 43 14.05 4.94 -6.15
N ALA A 44 15.18 4.44 -6.66
CA ALA A 44 16.37 5.23 -6.99
C ALA A 44 16.73 6.22 -5.86
N GLY A 45 16.74 5.73 -4.62
CA GLY A 45 16.85 6.57 -3.42
C GLY A 45 17.04 5.79 -2.13
N PRO A 46 16.88 6.45 -0.96
CA PRO A 46 16.96 5.78 0.33
C PRO A 46 15.89 4.69 0.48
N THR A 47 16.19 3.73 1.36
CA THR A 47 15.26 2.67 1.78
C THR A 47 15.03 2.79 3.29
N PHE A 48 14.11 1.99 3.82
CA PHE A 48 13.82 1.97 5.24
C PHE A 48 15.02 1.56 6.10
N GLU A 49 15.08 2.12 7.31
CA GLU A 49 15.98 1.65 8.36
C GLU A 49 15.44 0.37 8.99
N SER A 50 16.35 -0.48 9.44
CA SER A 50 15.99 -1.69 10.17
C SER A 50 16.88 -1.88 11.39
N ASP A 51 16.26 -2.21 12.52
CA ASP A 51 16.97 -2.60 13.73
C ASP A 51 17.61 -3.99 13.56
N PRO A 52 18.64 -4.32 14.37
CA PRO A 52 19.13 -5.68 14.45
C PRO A 52 18.00 -6.66 14.80
N PHE A 53 18.08 -7.87 14.25
CA PHE A 53 17.14 -8.94 14.57
C PHE A 53 17.07 -9.22 16.07
N ILE A 54 15.85 -9.23 16.59
CA ILE A 54 15.55 -9.73 17.92
C ILE A 54 15.28 -11.23 17.80
N VAL A 55 16.10 -12.04 18.45
CA VAL A 55 15.83 -13.48 18.57
C VAL A 55 14.92 -13.69 19.77
N HIS A 56 13.71 -14.20 19.54
CA HIS A 56 12.72 -14.42 20.58
C HIS A 56 12.26 -15.87 20.61
N HIS A 57 12.47 -16.54 21.75
CA HIS A 57 11.85 -17.84 22.02
C HIS A 57 10.42 -17.62 22.48
N SER A 58 9.48 -18.02 21.65
CA SER A 58 8.07 -17.92 21.94
C SER A 58 7.64 -18.88 23.04
N ARG A 59 6.57 -18.55 23.74
CA ARG A 59 5.85 -19.48 24.63
C ARG A 59 4.86 -20.40 23.89
N HIS A 60 4.67 -20.22 22.59
CA HIS A 60 3.77 -21.02 21.75
C HIS A 60 4.54 -22.09 20.97
N THR A 61 3.89 -23.22 20.68
CA THR A 61 4.46 -24.34 19.90
C THR A 61 4.53 -24.01 18.41
N PHE A 62 5.29 -24.83 17.69
CA PHE A 62 5.31 -24.81 16.25
C PHE A 62 3.90 -25.01 15.68
N GLU A 63 3.13 -25.94 16.24
CA GLU A 63 1.76 -26.22 15.79
C GLU A 63 0.82 -25.02 15.97
N GLU A 64 0.94 -24.28 17.08
CA GLU A 64 0.18 -23.04 17.32
C GLU A 64 0.49 -21.98 16.24
N PHE A 65 1.74 -21.93 15.75
CA PHE A 65 2.14 -21.07 14.61
C PHE A 65 2.05 -21.77 13.25
N ALA A 66 1.70 -23.04 13.16
CA ALA A 66 1.48 -23.70 11.88
C ALA A 66 0.04 -23.49 11.38
N ALA A 67 -0.76 -22.68 12.10
CA ALA A 67 -2.12 -22.30 11.75
C ALA A 67 -2.21 -21.67 10.35
N HIS A 68 -3.37 -21.83 9.71
CA HIS A 68 -3.58 -21.53 8.30
C HIS A 68 -3.81 -20.03 7.99
N ASP A 69 -3.93 -19.17 9.01
CA ASP A 69 -4.32 -17.77 8.86
C ASP A 69 -3.57 -16.85 9.86
N PHE A 70 -3.29 -15.62 9.43
CA PHE A 70 -2.80 -14.50 10.25
C PHE A 70 -3.63 -14.30 11.51
N GLN A 71 -4.95 -14.42 11.37
CA GLN A 71 -5.90 -14.10 12.42
C GLN A 71 -5.75 -15.00 13.64
N ASP A 72 -5.19 -16.19 13.45
CA ASP A 72 -4.91 -17.12 14.54
C ASP A 72 -3.62 -16.74 15.28
N TRP A 73 -2.63 -16.18 14.59
CA TRP A 73 -1.34 -15.80 15.18
C TRP A 73 -1.40 -14.45 15.89
N TRP A 74 -2.18 -13.53 15.34
CA TRP A 74 -2.22 -12.14 15.79
C TRP A 74 -2.49 -12.00 17.30
N PRO A 75 -3.52 -12.62 17.89
CA PRO A 75 -3.76 -12.52 19.34
C PRO A 75 -2.63 -13.12 20.17
N LEU A 76 -1.97 -14.18 19.68
CA LEU A 76 -0.86 -14.83 20.37
C LEU A 76 0.35 -13.88 20.48
N LEU A 77 0.71 -13.25 19.35
CA LEU A 77 1.81 -12.29 19.28
C LEU A 77 1.49 -11.02 20.09
N GLN A 78 0.25 -10.52 20.04
CA GLN A 78 -0.14 -9.37 20.86
C GLN A 78 0.03 -9.64 22.35
N ASP A 79 -0.47 -10.76 22.86
CA ASP A 79 -0.34 -11.07 24.29
C ASP A 79 1.12 -11.37 24.69
N GLU A 80 1.90 -11.98 23.79
CA GLU A 80 3.32 -12.26 24.01
C GLU A 80 4.20 -10.99 24.06
N PHE A 81 3.88 -9.98 23.25
CA PHE A 81 4.66 -8.74 23.15
C PHE A 81 4.04 -7.53 23.88
N ARG A 82 2.87 -7.68 24.52
CA ARG A 82 2.17 -6.59 25.23
C ARG A 82 3.05 -5.84 26.22
N ASP A 83 3.89 -6.56 26.96
CA ASP A 83 4.69 -6.00 28.07
C ASP A 83 6.14 -5.69 27.65
N ARG A 84 6.46 -5.85 26.37
CA ARG A 84 7.72 -5.40 25.78
C ARG A 84 7.41 -4.07 25.10
N ASP A 85 8.33 -3.12 25.07
CA ASP A 85 8.18 -1.83 24.33
C ASP A 85 8.04 -2.00 22.79
N LEU A 86 7.53 -3.16 22.37
CA LEU A 86 7.14 -3.61 21.04
C LEU A 86 5.62 -3.83 20.97
N ALA A 87 4.85 -3.35 21.96
CA ALA A 87 3.40 -3.31 21.86
C ALA A 87 2.99 -2.44 20.67
N TRP A 88 2.58 -3.10 19.59
CA TRP A 88 2.19 -2.45 18.36
C TRP A 88 0.82 -1.77 18.51
N ASN A 89 0.69 -0.58 17.93
CA ASN A 89 -0.57 0.13 17.75
C ASN A 89 -0.44 1.10 16.56
N ASP A 90 -1.57 1.67 16.13
CA ASP A 90 -1.66 2.58 14.98
C ASP A 90 -0.89 3.91 15.14
N SER A 91 -0.28 4.17 16.30
CA SER A 91 0.55 5.35 16.57
C SER A 91 2.04 5.04 16.75
N ALA A 92 2.43 3.75 16.68
CA ALA A 92 3.83 3.34 16.80
C ALA A 92 4.67 3.95 15.68
N ASP A 93 5.93 4.30 15.97
CA ASP A 93 6.88 4.84 15.00
C ASP A 93 7.72 3.74 14.31
N PHE A 94 7.30 2.48 14.43
CA PHE A 94 8.01 1.33 13.88
C PHE A 94 7.08 0.34 13.18
N LYS A 95 7.66 -0.47 12.28
CA LYS A 95 7.01 -1.67 11.73
C LYS A 95 7.56 -2.90 12.42
N LEU A 96 6.72 -3.87 12.76
CA LEU A 96 7.15 -5.18 13.25
C LEU A 96 7.17 -6.18 12.10
N LEU A 97 8.26 -6.93 11.98
CA LEU A 97 8.39 -8.02 11.02
C LEU A 97 8.69 -9.32 11.76
N PHE A 98 7.70 -10.20 11.89
CA PHE A 98 7.86 -11.51 12.49
C PHE A 98 8.21 -12.55 11.41
N LEU A 99 9.37 -13.18 11.57
CA LEU A 99 9.79 -14.33 10.78
C LEU A 99 9.81 -15.56 11.68
N ALA A 100 8.83 -16.43 11.52
CA ALA A 100 8.61 -17.56 12.43
C ALA A 100 9.25 -18.85 11.92
N GLN A 101 10.07 -19.46 12.78
CA GLN A 101 10.83 -20.66 12.46
C GLN A 101 9.91 -21.86 12.18
N GLY A 102 10.00 -22.38 10.96
CA GLY A 102 9.32 -23.57 10.48
C GLY A 102 7.85 -23.35 10.12
N ALA A 103 7.23 -22.25 10.57
CA ALA A 103 5.84 -21.96 10.27
C ALA A 103 5.62 -21.89 8.75
N GLY A 104 4.47 -22.36 8.27
CA GLY A 104 4.19 -22.77 6.88
C GLY A 104 4.51 -21.76 5.76
N GLY A 105 4.06 -22.05 4.53
CA GLY A 105 4.17 -21.12 3.39
C GLY A 105 3.18 -19.95 3.43
N TRP A 106 2.75 -19.54 4.62
CA TRP A 106 1.75 -18.51 4.84
C TRP A 106 2.43 -17.19 5.26
N ALA A 107 1.82 -16.08 4.84
CA ALA A 107 2.27 -14.73 5.12
C ALA A 107 1.06 -13.80 5.15
N GLY A 108 1.20 -12.71 5.91
CA GLY A 108 0.22 -11.65 5.92
C GLY A 108 0.68 -10.45 6.72
N ALA A 109 0.14 -9.31 6.33
CA ALA A 109 0.22 -8.08 7.08
C ALA A 109 -1.10 -7.80 7.82
N ASP A 110 -1.01 -6.96 8.85
CA ASP A 110 -2.17 -6.40 9.55
C ASP A 110 -3.17 -5.69 8.61
N SER A 111 -2.78 -5.32 7.39
CA SER A 111 -3.68 -4.78 6.37
C SER A 111 -4.33 -5.82 5.45
N GLU A 112 -3.93 -7.09 5.46
CA GLU A 112 -4.38 -8.06 4.46
C GLU A 112 -5.54 -8.96 4.91
N ASN A 113 -5.64 -9.33 6.19
CA ASN A 113 -6.56 -10.42 6.55
C ASN A 113 -7.34 -10.23 7.85
N GLY A 114 -7.76 -9.01 8.21
CA GLY A 114 -8.69 -8.79 9.34
C GLY A 114 -8.15 -7.97 10.52
N GLY A 115 -6.96 -7.37 10.37
CA GLY A 115 -6.53 -6.27 11.23
C GLY A 115 -7.06 -4.93 10.72
N ILE A 116 -8.40 -4.76 10.71
CA ILE A 116 -9.03 -3.54 10.17
C ILE A 116 -8.70 -3.45 8.66
N ASP A 117 -9.40 -4.33 7.92
CA ASP A 117 -10.07 -4.10 6.62
C ASP A 117 -9.52 -4.73 5.33
N SER A 118 -9.78 -6.04 5.18
CA SER A 118 -9.78 -6.73 3.88
C SER A 118 -10.99 -6.38 2.98
N VAL A 119 -11.76 -5.34 3.30
CA VAL A 119 -12.78 -4.76 2.41
C VAL A 119 -13.04 -3.31 2.81
N ALA A 120 -12.93 -2.39 1.84
CA ALA A 120 -13.39 -0.98 1.87
C ALA A 120 -12.77 0.00 2.89
N ASP A 121 -12.10 -0.46 3.94
CA ASP A 121 -11.74 0.38 5.08
C ASP A 121 -10.21 0.45 5.35
N ALA A 122 -9.37 -0.29 4.60
CA ALA A 122 -7.89 -0.18 4.68
C ALA A 122 -7.37 1.22 4.30
N ALA A 123 -8.23 2.03 3.68
CA ALA A 123 -8.00 3.44 3.37
C ALA A 123 -8.37 4.41 4.51
N LYS A 124 -8.85 3.93 5.68
CA LYS A 124 -9.37 4.77 6.77
C LYS A 124 -8.37 5.15 7.86
N LEU A 125 -7.25 4.46 7.95
CA LEU A 125 -6.21 4.77 8.92
C LEU A 125 -5.02 5.40 8.16
N PRO A 126 -4.25 6.32 8.77
CA PRO A 126 -2.97 6.79 8.24
C PRO A 126 -1.90 5.67 8.29
N LYS A 127 -2.28 4.43 7.92
CA LYS A 127 -1.42 3.28 7.69
C LYS A 127 -0.51 3.65 6.52
N GLY A 128 0.79 3.54 6.76
CA GLY A 128 1.83 4.20 5.97
C GLY A 128 2.88 4.82 6.90
N GLU A 129 2.49 5.89 7.58
CA GLU A 129 3.40 6.71 8.41
C GLU A 129 3.62 6.16 9.81
N TYR A 130 2.71 5.34 10.33
CA TYR A 130 2.71 4.85 11.71
C TYR A 130 2.75 3.33 11.75
N GLY A 131 2.42 2.70 12.88
CA GLY A 131 2.61 1.28 13.12
C GLY A 131 2.16 0.39 11.96
N GLY A 132 2.90 -0.70 11.75
CA GLY A 132 2.41 -1.82 10.94
C GLY A 132 3.04 -3.14 11.37
N LEU A 133 2.41 -4.27 11.01
CA LEU A 133 2.87 -5.58 11.41
C LEU A 133 2.79 -6.58 10.25
N VAL A 134 3.87 -7.34 10.10
CA VAL A 134 4.01 -8.45 9.16
C VAL A 134 4.30 -9.74 9.92
N VAL A 135 3.69 -10.83 9.49
CA VAL A 135 4.01 -12.19 9.94
C VAL A 135 4.25 -13.08 8.73
N ILE A 136 5.39 -13.77 8.72
CA ILE A 136 5.79 -14.68 7.65
C ILE A 136 6.35 -15.96 8.27
N GLY A 137 5.88 -17.11 7.79
CA GLY A 137 6.49 -18.40 8.07
C GLY A 137 7.74 -18.63 7.23
N ASP A 138 8.84 -19.08 7.85
CA ASP A 138 10.12 -19.30 7.17
C ASP A 138 10.28 -20.71 6.56
N SER A 139 9.18 -21.40 6.24
CA SER A 139 9.21 -22.75 5.64
C SER A 139 10.11 -22.85 4.40
N SER A 140 10.17 -21.82 3.56
CA SER A 140 11.07 -21.75 2.40
C SER A 140 12.54 -21.80 2.82
N VAL A 141 12.91 -21.15 3.93
CA VAL A 141 14.26 -21.21 4.52
C VAL A 141 14.59 -22.63 4.97
N SER A 142 13.62 -23.34 5.56
CA SER A 142 13.77 -24.77 5.91
C SER A 142 14.12 -25.59 4.68
N GLY A 143 13.38 -25.39 3.59
CA GLY A 143 13.58 -26.15 2.37
C GLY A 143 14.86 -25.80 1.63
N ILE A 144 15.30 -24.53 1.67
CA ILE A 144 16.61 -24.11 1.14
C ILE A 144 17.75 -24.81 1.89
N LEU A 145 17.71 -24.79 3.23
CA LEU A 145 18.74 -25.46 4.05
C LEU A 145 18.76 -26.98 3.88
N ALA A 146 17.61 -27.57 3.54
CA ALA A 146 17.48 -28.99 3.23
C ALA A 146 17.82 -29.34 1.77
N GLY A 147 18.05 -28.35 0.90
CA GLY A 147 18.33 -28.55 -0.53
C GLY A 147 17.11 -28.98 -1.35
N VAL A 148 15.89 -28.73 -0.86
CA VAL A 148 14.63 -29.07 -1.55
C VAL A 148 13.95 -27.86 -2.19
N CYS A 149 14.23 -26.64 -1.71
CA CYS A 149 13.78 -25.41 -2.36
C CYS A 149 14.96 -24.75 -3.09
N PRO A 150 14.77 -24.30 -4.36
CA PRO A 150 15.80 -23.60 -5.10
C PRO A 150 16.12 -22.22 -4.51
N MET A 151 17.37 -21.78 -4.74
CA MET A 151 17.83 -20.42 -4.45
C MET A 151 17.46 -19.42 -5.55
N ASP A 152 17.21 -19.89 -6.76
CA ASP A 152 16.89 -19.03 -7.91
C ASP A 152 15.73 -19.63 -8.72
N GLY A 153 14.72 -18.81 -9.01
CA GLY A 153 13.62 -19.17 -9.91
C GLY A 153 12.68 -20.28 -9.39
N VAL A 154 11.47 -20.32 -9.92
CA VAL A 154 10.51 -21.38 -9.56
C VAL A 154 10.86 -22.62 -10.38
N GLU A 155 11.41 -23.65 -9.73
CA GLU A 155 11.61 -24.95 -10.40
C GLU A 155 10.26 -25.65 -10.61
N SER A 156 10.08 -26.20 -11.82
CA SER A 156 8.89 -26.99 -12.15
C SER A 156 8.71 -28.15 -11.15
N GLY A 157 7.56 -28.18 -10.46
CA GLY A 157 7.24 -29.22 -9.47
C GLY A 157 7.48 -28.85 -8.01
N THR A 158 8.08 -27.69 -7.72
CA THR A 158 8.16 -27.14 -6.36
C THR A 158 6.86 -26.43 -5.98
N ILE A 159 6.48 -26.46 -4.69
CA ILE A 159 5.32 -25.69 -4.21
C ILE A 159 5.65 -24.20 -4.39
N TRP A 160 4.69 -23.38 -4.81
CA TRP A 160 4.94 -22.01 -5.25
C TRP A 160 5.67 -21.11 -4.22
N TRP A 161 5.53 -21.37 -2.92
CA TRP A 161 6.23 -20.64 -1.86
C TRP A 161 7.65 -21.18 -1.59
N CYS A 162 7.99 -22.38 -2.05
CA CYS A 162 9.27 -23.07 -1.82
C CYS A 162 10.34 -22.59 -2.82
N ASN A 163 10.73 -21.32 -2.69
CA ASN A 163 11.82 -20.70 -3.44
C ASN A 163 12.31 -19.46 -2.69
N TRP A 164 13.62 -19.21 -2.71
CA TRP A 164 14.25 -18.02 -2.16
C TRP A 164 13.75 -16.69 -2.76
N ASN A 165 13.51 -16.62 -4.07
CA ASN A 165 12.96 -15.43 -4.72
C ASN A 165 11.59 -15.09 -4.18
N THR A 166 10.69 -16.08 -4.15
CA THR A 166 9.36 -15.91 -3.61
C THR A 166 9.41 -15.51 -2.15
N TYR A 167 10.26 -16.13 -1.33
CA TYR A 167 10.39 -15.78 0.09
C TYR A 167 10.80 -14.32 0.32
N ARG A 168 11.82 -13.83 -0.40
CA ARG A 168 12.23 -12.41 -0.34
C ARG A 168 11.13 -11.49 -0.85
N GLY A 169 10.48 -11.89 -1.95
CA GLY A 169 9.33 -11.19 -2.49
C GLY A 169 8.18 -11.09 -1.50
N THR A 170 7.89 -12.15 -0.74
CA THR A 170 6.86 -12.15 0.31
C THR A 170 7.20 -11.12 1.40
N ILE A 171 8.46 -11.06 1.86
CA ILE A 171 8.89 -10.03 2.82
C ILE A 171 8.65 -8.63 2.26
N ALA A 172 9.04 -8.38 1.00
CA ALA A 172 8.82 -7.09 0.35
C ALA A 172 7.32 -6.75 0.22
N HIS A 173 6.52 -7.71 -0.23
CA HIS A 173 5.07 -7.59 -0.42
C HIS A 173 4.34 -7.24 0.88
N GLU A 174 4.54 -8.05 1.93
CA GLU A 174 3.87 -7.84 3.21
C GLU A 174 4.32 -6.54 3.89
N LEU A 175 5.60 -6.18 3.77
CA LEU A 175 6.04 -4.86 4.26
C LEU A 175 5.37 -3.73 3.47
N GLY A 176 5.26 -3.86 2.14
CA GLY A 176 4.50 -2.96 1.26
C GLY A 176 3.08 -2.68 1.78
N HIS A 177 2.41 -3.74 2.21
CA HIS A 177 1.09 -3.69 2.83
C HIS A 177 1.04 -2.87 4.12
N THR A 178 2.03 -3.03 5.02
CA THR A 178 2.10 -2.20 6.24
C THR A 178 2.32 -0.71 5.97
N TRP A 179 2.86 -0.38 4.80
CA TRP A 179 3.01 1.00 4.34
C TRP A 179 1.77 1.52 3.61
N GLY A 180 0.64 0.79 3.61
CA GLY A 180 -0.62 1.27 3.03
C GLY A 180 -0.71 1.09 1.51
N ILE A 181 0.12 0.21 0.92
CA ILE A 181 -0.03 -0.20 -0.47
C ILE A 181 -0.91 -1.45 -0.54
N PRO A 182 -2.10 -1.40 -1.16
CA PRO A 182 -2.90 -2.61 -1.41
C PRO A 182 -2.43 -3.33 -2.68
N HIS A 183 -2.98 -4.50 -2.96
CA HIS A 183 -2.80 -5.12 -4.27
C HIS A 183 -3.38 -4.22 -5.38
N PRO A 184 -2.74 -4.14 -6.57
CA PRO A 184 -3.28 -3.35 -7.68
C PRO A 184 -4.66 -3.82 -8.17
N ASP A 185 -4.98 -5.10 -8.04
CA ASP A 185 -6.30 -5.64 -8.39
C ASP A 185 -7.42 -5.26 -7.41
N ALA A 186 -7.09 -4.77 -6.20
CA ALA A 186 -8.07 -4.16 -5.30
C ALA A 186 -8.75 -2.93 -5.93
N PHE A 187 -8.15 -2.36 -6.98
CA PHE A 187 -8.66 -1.23 -7.72
C PHE A 187 -9.35 -1.62 -9.03
N LYS A 188 -9.40 -2.92 -9.34
CA LYS A 188 -10.03 -3.42 -10.56
C LYS A 188 -11.52 -3.65 -10.31
N PRO A 189 -12.42 -3.18 -11.19
CA PRO A 189 -13.82 -3.55 -11.13
C PRO A 189 -14.00 -5.08 -11.13
N PRO A 190 -15.04 -5.60 -10.44
CA PRO A 190 -15.46 -6.98 -10.57
C PRO A 190 -15.61 -7.40 -12.04
N GLY A 191 -15.27 -8.65 -12.33
CA GLY A 191 -15.45 -9.24 -13.66
C GLY A 191 -16.92 -9.26 -14.10
N PRO A 192 -17.19 -9.64 -15.37
CA PRO A 192 -18.55 -9.69 -15.92
C PRO A 192 -19.52 -10.59 -15.14
N ASP A 193 -18.99 -11.52 -14.36
CA ASP A 193 -19.73 -12.44 -13.49
C ASP A 193 -19.96 -11.89 -12.06
N GLY A 194 -19.61 -10.63 -11.81
CA GLY A 194 -19.75 -9.95 -10.52
C GLY A 194 -18.74 -10.37 -9.47
N ARG A 195 -17.78 -11.26 -9.79
CA ARG A 195 -16.71 -11.64 -8.87
C ARG A 195 -15.62 -10.57 -8.85
N PRO A 196 -14.91 -10.35 -7.72
CA PRO A 196 -13.73 -9.50 -7.70
C PRO A 196 -12.82 -9.83 -8.87
N ALA A 197 -12.17 -8.81 -9.45
CA ALA A 197 -11.16 -9.02 -10.48
C ALA A 197 -10.22 -10.12 -9.98
N ARG A 198 -10.04 -11.18 -10.79
CA ARG A 198 -9.25 -12.31 -10.34
C ARG A 198 -7.82 -11.83 -10.12
N TRP A 199 -7.28 -12.23 -8.97
CA TRP A 199 -5.86 -12.25 -8.70
C TRP A 199 -5.19 -13.07 -9.79
N ASP A 200 -4.67 -12.40 -10.81
CA ASP A 200 -3.98 -13.03 -11.92
C ASP A 200 -2.57 -12.47 -12.03
N CYS A 201 -1.62 -13.26 -11.55
CA CYS A 201 -0.20 -13.00 -11.67
C CYS A 201 0.31 -12.88 -13.11
N ALA A 202 -0.51 -13.25 -14.12
CA ALA A 202 -0.12 -13.21 -15.52
C ALA A 202 -0.54 -11.94 -16.25
N ILE A 203 -1.47 -11.13 -15.72
CA ILE A 203 -2.21 -10.16 -16.57
C ILE A 203 -1.73 -8.72 -16.43
N ASP A 204 -1.23 -8.27 -15.28
CA ASP A 204 -0.88 -6.86 -15.09
C ASP A 204 0.50 -6.70 -14.48
N GLY A 205 1.34 -5.90 -15.15
CA GLY A 205 2.77 -5.67 -14.94
C GLY A 205 3.33 -6.16 -13.61
N ASN A 206 4.34 -7.04 -13.69
CA ASN A 206 5.19 -7.55 -12.62
C ASN A 206 5.51 -6.50 -11.53
N THR A 207 4.60 -6.28 -10.60
CA THR A 207 4.83 -5.52 -9.37
C THR A 207 4.84 -6.49 -8.21
N VAL A 208 5.75 -6.23 -7.26
CA VAL A 208 5.87 -7.01 -6.04
C VAL A 208 4.55 -7.03 -5.28
N MET A 209 3.72 -5.98 -5.42
CA MET A 209 2.43 -5.83 -4.76
C MET A 209 1.29 -6.60 -5.45
N GLN A 210 1.48 -7.08 -6.68
CA GLN A 210 0.50 -7.96 -7.34
C GLN A 210 0.91 -9.41 -7.13
N CYS A 211 2.12 -9.77 -7.56
CA CYS A 211 2.65 -11.13 -7.43
C CYS A 211 4.15 -11.08 -7.19
N HIS A 212 4.56 -11.45 -5.99
CA HIS A 212 5.93 -11.39 -5.50
C HIS A 212 6.79 -12.61 -5.88
N ARG A 213 6.35 -13.41 -6.86
CA ARG A 213 7.03 -14.64 -7.27
C ARG A 213 8.26 -14.38 -8.14
N ASN A 214 8.30 -13.24 -8.83
CA ASN A 214 9.34 -12.89 -9.78
C ASN A 214 10.40 -11.96 -9.17
N PHE A 215 10.35 -11.70 -7.87
CA PHE A 215 11.39 -10.96 -7.16
C PHE A 215 12.79 -11.52 -7.48
N PRO A 216 13.81 -10.68 -7.70
CA PRO A 216 13.83 -9.21 -7.62
C PRO A 216 13.47 -8.50 -8.94
N TYR A 217 13.00 -9.22 -9.96
CA TYR A 217 12.68 -8.65 -11.27
C TYR A 217 11.34 -7.90 -11.30
N ASP A 218 10.54 -8.07 -10.26
CA ASP A 218 9.36 -7.24 -10.02
C ASP A 218 9.78 -5.78 -9.80
N SER A 219 8.93 -4.88 -10.29
CA SER A 219 9.09 -3.43 -10.18
C SER A 219 8.09 -2.84 -9.19
N LEU A 220 8.18 -1.54 -8.96
CA LEU A 220 7.11 -0.77 -8.35
C LEU A 220 6.34 -0.03 -9.45
N LEU A 221 5.02 0.00 -9.34
CA LEU A 221 4.20 0.91 -10.14
C LEU A 221 4.52 2.36 -9.76
N THR A 222 4.24 3.32 -10.66
CA THR A 222 4.59 4.73 -10.45
C THR A 222 3.97 5.28 -9.17
N TYR A 223 2.70 4.95 -8.90
CA TYR A 223 2.01 5.37 -7.69
C TYR A 223 2.60 4.75 -6.42
N GLU A 224 3.04 3.49 -6.48
CA GLU A 224 3.66 2.78 -5.35
C GLU A 224 5.00 3.47 -5.02
N ALA A 225 5.82 3.73 -6.04
CA ALA A 225 7.07 4.45 -5.86
C ALA A 225 6.87 5.89 -5.33
N ALA A 226 5.87 6.61 -5.84
CA ALA A 226 5.51 7.94 -5.34
C ALA A 226 5.05 7.89 -3.88
N HIS A 227 4.30 6.84 -3.52
CA HIS A 227 3.84 6.61 -2.16
C HIS A 227 4.98 6.35 -1.20
N PHE A 228 5.84 5.36 -1.47
CA PHE A 228 6.99 5.05 -0.61
C PHE A 228 7.90 6.25 -0.46
N ARG A 229 8.21 6.96 -1.56
CA ARG A 229 9.00 8.21 -1.53
C ARG A 229 8.35 9.34 -0.73
N SER A 230 7.09 9.23 -0.31
CA SER A 230 6.42 10.21 0.54
C SER A 230 6.50 9.88 2.04
N LEU A 231 6.79 8.63 2.38
CA LEU A 231 6.82 8.15 3.77
C LEU A 231 8.15 8.44 4.45
N ARG A 232 8.10 8.76 5.75
CA ARG A 232 9.30 9.02 6.56
C ARG A 232 10.29 7.85 6.60
N PHE A 233 9.80 6.62 6.45
CA PHE A 233 10.63 5.41 6.37
C PHE A 233 11.63 5.46 5.20
N PHE A 234 11.31 6.09 4.07
CA PHE A 234 12.16 6.04 2.86
C PHE A 234 12.89 7.35 2.54
N GLN A 235 12.94 8.27 3.49
CA GLN A 235 13.45 9.63 3.25
C GLN A 235 14.60 10.06 4.15
N GLY A 236 14.86 9.34 5.25
CA GLY A 236 15.87 9.71 6.25
C GLY A 236 15.67 11.08 6.92
N THR A 237 14.57 11.80 6.62
CA THR A 237 14.18 13.08 7.24
C THR A 237 12.66 13.21 7.26
N ALA A 238 12.10 13.76 8.34
CA ALA A 238 10.66 13.76 8.63
C ALA A 238 9.83 14.82 7.88
N ASP A 239 10.36 15.45 6.83
CA ASP A 239 9.86 16.73 6.32
C ASP A 239 8.85 16.64 5.16
N ARG A 240 8.45 15.44 4.72
CA ARG A 240 7.42 15.26 3.69
C ARG A 240 6.15 14.68 4.30
N GLN A 241 5.00 15.14 3.82
CA GLN A 241 3.70 14.75 4.36
C GLN A 241 2.86 14.11 3.27
N TYR A 242 2.38 12.91 3.54
CA TYR A 242 1.30 12.27 2.80
C TYR A 242 -0.06 12.84 3.22
N HIS A 243 -0.91 13.18 2.24
CA HIS A 243 -2.29 13.58 2.47
C HIS A 243 -3.19 12.84 1.47
N LEU A 244 -4.24 12.19 1.97
CA LEU A 244 -5.33 11.75 1.10
C LEU A 244 -6.16 12.99 0.72
N LEU A 245 -6.53 13.18 -0.56
CA LEU A 245 -7.46 14.26 -0.91
C LEU A 245 -8.82 14.07 -0.24
N SER A 246 -9.20 12.84 0.12
CA SER A 246 -10.40 12.53 0.91
C SER A 246 -10.37 13.09 2.33
N ASP A 247 -9.19 13.38 2.88
CA ASP A 247 -9.01 13.94 4.21
C ASP A 247 -8.96 15.48 4.17
N MET A 248 -8.90 16.06 2.96
CA MET A 248 -8.91 17.50 2.74
C MET A 248 -10.28 17.95 2.27
N LEU A 249 -10.89 18.89 3.01
CA LEU A 249 -12.12 19.53 2.56
C LEU A 249 -11.85 20.36 1.28
N PRO A 250 -12.64 20.16 0.21
CA PRO A 250 -12.58 21.03 -0.97
C PRO A 250 -12.84 22.49 -0.60
N SER A 251 -12.09 23.42 -1.21
CA SER A 251 -12.31 24.86 -1.07
C SER A 251 -13.43 25.37 -1.98
N ALA A 252 -13.70 24.68 -3.09
CA ALA A 252 -14.82 24.98 -3.98
C ALA A 252 -15.28 23.72 -4.72
N ILE A 253 -16.57 23.67 -5.02
CA ILE A 253 -17.20 22.64 -5.85
C ILE A 253 -18.14 23.35 -6.82
N GLU A 254 -18.00 23.09 -8.11
CA GLU A 254 -18.91 23.61 -9.14
C GLU A 254 -19.36 22.48 -10.06
N GLY A 255 -20.63 22.52 -10.46
CA GLY A 255 -21.29 21.42 -11.18
C GLY A 255 -21.81 20.34 -10.23
N GLU A 256 -22.29 19.22 -10.80
CA GLU A 256 -22.66 18.04 -10.03
C GLU A 256 -21.40 17.22 -9.74
N VAL A 257 -20.95 17.25 -8.48
CA VAL A 257 -19.80 16.48 -8.03
C VAL A 257 -20.26 15.54 -6.93
N ARG A 258 -19.87 14.27 -7.04
CA ARG A 258 -20.11 13.26 -5.99
C ARG A 258 -18.81 12.91 -5.32
N LEU A 259 -18.82 12.99 -4.00
CA LEU A 259 -17.71 12.58 -3.15
C LEU A 259 -18.14 11.32 -2.40
N HIS A 260 -17.49 10.19 -2.71
CA HIS A 260 -17.78 8.93 -2.04
C HIS A 260 -16.89 8.82 -0.81
N ARG A 261 -17.53 8.93 0.37
CA ARG A 261 -16.97 8.72 1.71
C ARG A 261 -15.83 9.68 2.09
N LEU A 262 -16.18 10.86 2.61
CA LEU A 262 -15.24 11.75 3.30
C LEU A 262 -15.14 11.34 4.78
N SER A 263 -13.93 11.08 5.26
CA SER A 263 -13.66 10.97 6.71
C SER A 263 -13.52 12.39 7.26
N ALA A 264 -14.62 12.95 7.77
CA ALA A 264 -14.55 14.18 8.54
C ALA A 264 -13.94 13.84 9.92
N ALA A 265 -12.61 13.87 10.02
CA ALA A 265 -11.97 14.01 11.32
C ALA A 265 -12.29 15.41 11.86
N THR A 266 -13.21 15.44 12.83
CA THR A 266 -13.44 16.52 13.80
C THR A 266 -13.95 17.86 13.24
N ASP A 267 -15.26 18.09 13.50
CA ASP A 267 -15.85 19.36 13.92
C ASP A 267 -16.74 20.09 12.90
N HIS A 268 -17.97 20.29 13.36
CA HIS A 268 -19.14 20.97 12.80
C HIS A 268 -18.89 22.14 11.82
N SER A 269 -19.06 21.91 10.51
CA SER A 269 -19.98 22.66 9.62
C SER A 269 -19.76 22.35 8.14
N GLY A 270 -20.74 21.68 7.51
CA GLY A 270 -20.99 21.71 6.05
C GLY A 270 -20.02 20.96 5.13
N GLY A 271 -20.42 19.77 4.66
CA GLY A 271 -19.72 19.05 3.59
C GLY A 271 -20.42 17.73 3.25
N VAL A 272 -20.69 17.51 1.95
CA VAL A 272 -21.60 16.49 1.41
C VAL A 272 -20.97 15.09 1.44
N VAL A 273 -21.65 14.16 2.11
CA VAL A 273 -21.40 12.71 2.04
C VAL A 273 -22.48 12.12 1.15
N TRP A 274 -22.12 11.48 0.04
CA TRP A 274 -23.01 10.51 -0.61
C TRP A 274 -22.37 9.12 -0.54
N VAL A 275 -23.09 8.22 0.12
CA VAL A 275 -22.81 6.80 0.23
C VAL A 275 -23.51 6.14 -0.95
N ASP A 276 -22.78 5.34 -1.73
CA ASP A 276 -23.43 4.47 -2.71
C ASP A 276 -24.06 3.27 -2.01
N ASP A 277 -25.19 2.79 -2.55
CA ASP A 277 -26.01 1.74 -1.95
C ASP A 277 -25.19 0.43 -1.80
N PRO A 278 -24.96 -0.07 -0.56
CA PRO A 278 -24.19 -1.29 -0.32
C PRO A 278 -24.70 -2.54 -1.08
N GLY A 279 -25.92 -2.49 -1.63
CA GLY A 279 -26.54 -3.60 -2.37
C GLY A 279 -26.12 -3.76 -3.84
N GLN A 280 -25.42 -2.79 -4.47
CA GLN A 280 -25.10 -2.86 -5.92
C GLN A 280 -23.60 -2.85 -6.29
N GLY A 281 -22.70 -2.77 -5.29
CA GLY A 281 -21.28 -2.51 -5.51
C GLY A 281 -21.05 -1.05 -5.91
N SER A 282 -19.97 -0.42 -5.46
CA SER A 282 -19.77 1.01 -5.74
C SER A 282 -19.72 1.25 -7.27
N ALA A 283 -20.50 2.22 -7.77
CA ALA A 283 -20.53 2.59 -9.18
C ALA A 283 -19.15 3.00 -9.71
N THR A 284 -18.22 3.33 -8.82
CA THR A 284 -16.83 3.70 -9.12
C THR A 284 -15.89 2.49 -9.13
N GLY A 285 -16.20 1.41 -8.42
CA GLY A 285 -15.29 0.28 -8.22
C GLY A 285 -14.15 0.55 -7.24
N PHE A 286 -14.12 1.72 -6.59
CA PHE A 286 -13.08 2.10 -5.63
C PHE A 286 -13.63 2.20 -4.21
N SER A 287 -12.78 1.97 -3.21
CA SER A 287 -13.10 2.18 -1.79
C SER A 287 -13.35 3.65 -1.45
N TRP A 288 -12.74 4.56 -2.23
CA TRP A 288 -13.01 5.99 -2.22
C TRP A 288 -12.71 6.61 -3.61
N ALA A 289 -13.47 7.63 -3.99
CA ALA A 289 -13.28 8.34 -5.25
C ALA A 289 -13.89 9.75 -5.25
N VAL A 290 -13.35 10.62 -6.11
CA VAL A 290 -13.98 11.89 -6.51
C VAL A 290 -14.62 11.70 -7.87
N VAL A 291 -15.94 11.91 -7.98
CA VAL A 291 -16.66 11.84 -9.26
C VAL A 291 -17.06 13.24 -9.69
N VAL A 292 -16.65 13.63 -10.88
CA VAL A 292 -16.87 14.96 -11.45
C VAL A 292 -17.68 14.80 -12.73
N THR A 293 -18.89 15.36 -12.80
CA THR A 293 -19.66 15.38 -14.07
C THR A 293 -18.98 16.25 -15.11
N ALA A 294 -19.32 16.05 -16.38
CA ALA A 294 -18.89 16.95 -17.45
C ALA A 294 -19.16 18.43 -17.12
N GLY A 295 -18.14 19.27 -17.28
CA GLY A 295 -18.17 20.69 -16.94
C GLY A 295 -18.01 21.00 -15.45
N GLY A 296 -17.96 19.97 -14.60
CA GLY A 296 -17.74 20.11 -13.17
C GLY A 296 -16.28 20.34 -12.79
N ARG A 297 -16.08 20.89 -11.60
CA ARG A 297 -14.75 21.02 -10.97
C ARG A 297 -14.80 20.91 -9.46
N VAL A 298 -13.71 20.41 -8.90
CA VAL A 298 -13.44 20.38 -7.46
C VAL A 298 -12.09 21.03 -7.22
N GLU A 299 -12.04 22.00 -6.32
CA GLU A 299 -10.83 22.73 -5.95
C GLU A 299 -10.43 22.41 -4.50
N TRP A 300 -9.13 22.28 -4.26
CA TRP A 300 -8.53 22.28 -2.94
C TRP A 300 -7.54 23.43 -2.80
N ARG A 301 -7.57 24.09 -1.64
CA ARG A 301 -6.49 25.00 -1.23
C ARG A 301 -5.32 24.20 -0.72
N LEU A 302 -4.17 24.51 -1.27
CA LEU A 302 -2.94 23.81 -0.97
C LEU A 302 -2.04 24.68 -0.11
N PRO A 303 -1.47 24.12 0.97
CA PRO A 303 -0.33 24.73 1.63
C PRO A 303 0.88 24.79 0.69
N GLU A 304 1.71 25.83 0.82
CA GLU A 304 2.87 26.08 -0.06
C GLU A 304 3.84 24.87 -0.12
N GLY A 305 4.48 24.68 -1.27
CA GLY A 305 5.48 23.62 -1.49
C GLY A 305 5.37 22.94 -2.85
N CYS A 306 6.06 21.81 -2.98
CA CYS A 306 5.90 20.89 -4.10
C CYS A 306 5.00 19.72 -3.70
N ALA A 307 4.26 19.17 -4.66
CA ALA A 307 3.48 17.98 -4.44
C ALA A 307 3.28 17.16 -5.72
N THR A 308 2.94 15.89 -5.52
CA THR A 308 2.57 14.94 -6.57
C THR A 308 1.15 14.48 -6.32
N VAL A 309 0.28 14.63 -7.30
CA VAL A 309 -1.08 14.08 -7.31
C VAL A 309 -1.04 12.75 -8.03
N VAL A 310 -1.67 11.74 -7.44
CA VAL A 310 -1.80 10.42 -8.04
C VAL A 310 -3.25 9.99 -7.98
N ALA A 311 -3.82 9.50 -9.07
CA ALA A 311 -5.18 8.97 -9.09
C ALA A 311 -5.34 7.88 -10.15
N ASP A 312 -6.25 6.94 -9.93
CA ASP A 312 -6.78 6.07 -10.97
C ASP A 312 -7.95 6.78 -11.64
N VAL A 313 -7.78 7.13 -12.91
CA VAL A 313 -8.80 7.90 -13.63
C VAL A 313 -9.59 6.98 -14.53
N GLY A 314 -10.90 6.98 -14.36
CA GLY A 314 -11.82 6.22 -15.20
C GLY A 314 -13.14 6.94 -15.41
N ARG A 315 -14.09 6.21 -15.99
CA ARG A 315 -15.48 6.64 -16.12
C ARG A 315 -16.33 5.89 -15.09
N GLU A 316 -17.32 6.57 -14.52
CA GLU A 316 -18.29 5.93 -13.61
C GLU A 316 -19.03 4.79 -14.35
N ARG A 317 -19.27 3.68 -13.67
CA ARG A 317 -20.05 2.57 -14.22
C ARG A 317 -21.47 3.04 -14.53
N GLY A 318 -21.93 2.76 -15.75
CA GLY A 318 -23.25 3.18 -16.23
C GLY A 318 -23.31 4.62 -16.73
N ALA A 319 -22.24 5.41 -16.62
CA ALA A 319 -22.13 6.66 -17.34
C ALA A 319 -21.83 6.41 -18.83
N GLU A 320 -22.36 7.28 -19.69
CA GLU A 320 -22.21 7.22 -21.15
C GLU A 320 -21.31 8.37 -21.64
N GLY A 321 -20.93 8.32 -22.91
CA GLY A 321 -20.08 9.31 -23.54
C GLY A 321 -18.60 9.16 -23.22
N ASP A 322 -17.80 9.84 -24.03
CA ASP A 322 -16.37 10.03 -23.82
C ASP A 322 -16.12 11.45 -23.30
N GLY A 323 -15.00 11.62 -22.61
CA GLY A 323 -14.63 12.91 -22.05
C GLY A 323 -13.14 12.99 -21.78
N ALA A 324 -12.76 14.01 -21.04
CA ALA A 324 -11.43 14.15 -20.50
C ALA A 324 -11.49 14.61 -19.06
N VAL A 325 -10.45 14.25 -18.32
CA VAL A 325 -10.14 14.91 -17.06
C VAL A 325 -9.01 15.88 -17.25
N GLU A 326 -9.02 16.94 -16.47
CA GLU A 326 -7.93 17.89 -16.39
C GLU A 326 -7.55 18.09 -14.92
N VAL A 327 -6.24 18.08 -14.66
CA VAL A 327 -5.69 18.47 -13.36
C VAL A 327 -4.98 19.80 -13.51
N VAL A 328 -5.44 20.79 -12.76
CA VAL A 328 -4.95 22.17 -12.82
C VAL A 328 -4.32 22.53 -11.48
N ALA A 329 -3.17 23.17 -11.48
CA ALA A 329 -2.59 23.72 -10.27
C ALA A 329 -2.22 25.19 -10.44
N GLY A 330 -2.70 26.03 -9.53
CA GLY A 330 -2.48 27.49 -9.61
C GLY A 330 -3.01 28.11 -10.90
N GLY A 331 -4.11 27.57 -11.45
CA GLY A 331 -4.69 28.01 -12.72
C GLY A 331 -3.98 27.50 -13.98
N SER A 332 -2.89 26.72 -13.85
CA SER A 332 -2.20 26.13 -15.00
C SER A 332 -2.50 24.63 -15.12
N PRO A 333 -2.89 24.13 -16.32
CA PRO A 333 -3.13 22.71 -16.51
C PRO A 333 -1.82 21.92 -16.42
N LEU A 334 -1.81 20.90 -15.57
CA LEU A 334 -0.70 19.97 -15.39
C LEU A 334 -0.83 18.74 -16.29
N ALA A 335 -2.06 18.24 -16.43
CA ALA A 335 -2.38 17.14 -17.32
C ALA A 335 -3.81 17.25 -17.82
N VAL A 336 -4.01 16.80 -19.06
CA VAL A 336 -5.32 16.56 -19.65
C VAL A 336 -5.28 15.12 -20.15
N MET A 337 -6.22 14.30 -19.69
CA MET A 337 -6.26 12.88 -20.06
C MET A 337 -7.64 12.52 -20.61
N PRO A 338 -7.71 11.98 -21.84
CA PRO A 338 -8.95 11.44 -22.36
C PRO A 338 -9.37 10.22 -21.55
N VAL A 339 -10.65 10.16 -21.24
CA VAL A 339 -11.30 9.08 -20.50
C VAL A 339 -12.36 8.46 -21.40
N ALA A 340 -12.23 7.17 -21.61
CA ALA A 340 -13.13 6.37 -22.43
C ALA A 340 -13.60 5.15 -21.64
N THR A 341 -14.55 4.41 -22.23
CA THR A 341 -14.93 3.09 -21.71
C THR A 341 -13.70 2.17 -21.63
N GLY A 342 -13.42 1.62 -20.46
CA GLY A 342 -12.32 0.67 -20.29
C GLY A 342 -11.74 0.68 -18.89
N TRP A 343 -10.54 0.12 -18.78
CA TRP A 343 -9.78 0.10 -17.53
C TRP A 343 -9.38 1.52 -17.11
N PRO A 344 -9.44 1.84 -15.80
CA PRO A 344 -8.88 3.08 -15.28
C PRO A 344 -7.42 3.23 -15.67
N ARG A 345 -6.98 4.48 -15.86
CA ARG A 345 -5.61 4.84 -16.20
C ARG A 345 -4.97 5.56 -15.04
N GLU A 346 -3.73 5.20 -14.73
CA GLU A 346 -2.94 5.91 -13.73
C GLU A 346 -2.65 7.34 -14.20
N LEU A 347 -2.93 8.30 -13.32
CA LEU A 347 -2.53 9.71 -13.44
C LEU A 347 -1.49 9.99 -12.36
N VAL A 348 -0.31 10.47 -12.75
CA VAL A 348 0.72 10.97 -11.84
C VAL A 348 1.19 12.33 -12.33
N VAL A 349 0.92 13.39 -11.57
CA VAL A 349 1.34 14.76 -11.94
C VAL A 349 2.02 15.46 -10.78
N ARG A 350 3.11 16.16 -11.07
CA ARG A 350 3.86 16.94 -10.09
C ARG A 350 3.70 18.43 -10.36
N TYR A 351 3.62 19.21 -9.29
CA TYR A 351 3.67 20.67 -9.34
C TYR A 351 4.45 21.25 -8.16
N CYS A 352 4.85 22.51 -8.29
CA CYS A 352 5.53 23.27 -7.25
C CYS A 352 5.00 24.70 -7.20
N GLY A 353 4.77 25.22 -5.99
CA GLY A 353 4.41 26.62 -5.75
C GLY A 353 2.95 26.97 -6.02
N ALA A 354 2.11 26.02 -6.45
CA ALA A 354 0.69 26.24 -6.61
C ALA A 354 -0.03 26.30 -5.25
N LYS A 355 -0.98 27.22 -5.12
CA LYS A 355 -1.82 27.39 -3.93
C LYS A 355 -3.20 26.73 -4.05
N THR A 356 -3.52 26.25 -5.25
CA THR A 356 -4.77 25.55 -5.55
C THR A 356 -4.50 24.34 -6.43
N LEU A 357 -5.28 23.28 -6.23
CA LEU A 357 -5.38 22.12 -7.11
C LEU A 357 -6.84 21.98 -7.52
N GLU A 358 -7.09 21.83 -8.82
CA GLU A 358 -8.42 21.55 -9.34
C GLU A 358 -8.41 20.22 -10.09
N LEU A 359 -9.45 19.43 -9.86
CA LEU A 359 -9.82 18.29 -10.69
C LEU A 359 -11.04 18.69 -11.50
N ARG A 360 -10.91 18.66 -12.82
CA ARG A 360 -11.94 19.09 -13.77
C ARG A 360 -12.32 17.96 -14.69
N SER A 361 -13.55 18.01 -15.19
CA SER A 361 -14.04 17.08 -16.20
C SER A 361 -14.64 17.85 -17.37
N THR A 362 -14.38 17.40 -18.59
CA THR A 362 -15.01 17.88 -19.83
C THR A 362 -15.56 16.67 -20.59
N GLY A 363 -16.67 16.85 -21.32
CA GLY A 363 -17.29 15.76 -22.07
C GLY A 363 -18.77 16.01 -22.33
N GLU A 364 -19.47 14.97 -22.77
CA GLU A 364 -20.92 14.96 -22.95
C GLU A 364 -21.66 15.06 -21.60
N SER A 365 -22.92 15.53 -21.60
CA SER A 365 -23.67 15.77 -20.35
C SER A 365 -23.90 14.52 -19.48
N THR A 366 -23.81 13.33 -20.07
CA THR A 366 -23.91 12.04 -19.37
C THR A 366 -22.56 11.51 -18.87
N PHE A 367 -21.45 12.15 -19.23
CA PHE A 367 -20.12 11.76 -18.82
C PHE A 367 -19.85 12.12 -17.35
N ARG A 368 -19.24 11.17 -16.65
CA ARG A 368 -18.84 11.28 -15.24
C ARG A 368 -17.45 10.71 -15.08
N ALA A 369 -16.49 11.62 -14.87
CA ALA A 369 -15.11 11.25 -14.58
C ALA A 369 -14.98 10.77 -13.13
N VAL A 370 -14.20 9.72 -12.94
CA VAL A 370 -13.87 9.17 -11.62
C VAL A 370 -12.37 9.34 -11.41
N PHE A 371 -12.00 9.98 -10.31
CA PHE A 371 -10.64 9.98 -9.76
C PHE A 371 -10.65 9.05 -8.54
N GLY A 372 -10.42 7.77 -8.80
CA GLY A 372 -10.26 6.74 -7.77
C GLY A 372 -8.93 6.92 -7.05
N ASN A 373 -8.92 6.69 -5.74
CA ASN A 373 -7.70 6.70 -4.94
C ASN A 373 -6.83 7.98 -5.07
N ALA A 374 -7.43 9.15 -5.27
CA ALA A 374 -6.74 10.41 -5.57
C ALA A 374 -5.83 10.95 -4.45
N ARG A 375 -4.57 10.54 -4.37
CA ARG A 375 -3.62 10.91 -3.32
C ARG A 375 -2.86 12.20 -3.63
N LEU A 376 -2.47 12.93 -2.58
CA LEU A 376 -1.56 14.07 -2.65
C LEU A 376 -0.31 13.83 -1.79
N TYR A 377 0.83 13.68 -2.44
CA TYR A 377 2.13 13.51 -1.80
C TYR A 377 2.86 14.84 -1.74
N ARG A 378 3.09 15.41 -0.56
CA ARG A 378 3.77 16.70 -0.42
C ARG A 378 5.23 16.53 -0.09
N THR A 379 6.07 17.34 -0.72
CA THR A 379 7.47 17.46 -0.40
C THR A 379 7.74 18.87 0.14
N ARG A 380 8.14 19.03 1.42
CA ARG A 380 8.73 20.31 1.85
C ARG A 380 10.18 20.32 1.42
N GLY A 381 10.56 21.34 0.67
CA GLY A 381 11.93 21.58 0.22
C GLY A 381 12.12 21.48 -1.29
N ARG A 382 13.14 22.20 -1.80
CA ARG A 382 13.66 21.99 -3.15
C ARG A 382 14.27 20.59 -3.18
N GLU A 383 13.77 19.72 -4.04
CA GLU A 383 14.57 18.54 -4.42
C GLU A 383 15.84 18.98 -5.12
N PRO A 384 16.95 18.24 -4.97
CA PRO A 384 18.05 18.36 -5.90
C PRO A 384 17.53 18.04 -7.30
N GLU A 385 17.75 18.94 -8.26
CA GLU A 385 17.52 18.65 -9.68
C GLU A 385 18.32 17.40 -10.04
N ILE A 386 17.63 16.30 -10.34
CA ILE A 386 18.24 15.14 -10.95
C ILE A 386 18.54 15.56 -12.39
N ARG A 387 19.83 15.70 -12.71
CA ARG A 387 20.34 15.95 -14.06
C ARG A 387 20.49 14.66 -14.84
#